data_AF-A0A2N5Y5U2-F1
#
_entry.id   AF-A0A2N5Y5U2-F1
#
_cell.length_a   1.000
_cell.length_b   1.000
_cell.length_c   1.000
_cell.angle_alpha   90.00
_cell.angle_beta   90.00
_cell.angle_gamma   90.00
#
_symmetry.space_group_name_H-M   'P 1'
#
loop_
_entity.id
_entity.type
_entity.pdbx_description
1 polymer ?
#
loop_
_entity_poly.entity_id
_entity_poly.type
_entity_poly.pdbx_seq_one_letter_code
_entity_poly.pdbx_strand_id
1 'polypeptide(L)'
;MFYALHRERPVSLSLWLVVGITLISLLFSVGSSAASTDLKVLVRADDAKYIGSGVGGLNVTIKDTVTGELLSHGVISGGTGDTTALMKKSHSRGRSPVAGDPASFQTALELQRPTRIEISVSGPLDVAQSSQSVSTTLWMIPGTHRVETPVILHMPGLITDLVSYSLENRTLSLTASVTMICGCPITAGGLWDAAEFVAVVQLYQDGEHIVEAPLEFTGNDNEFAGSIKVPDAGDFDMVVYAYQQNTGNTGVYQRPLRVN
;
A
#
# COMPACT_ATOMS: atom_id res chain seq x y z
N MET A 1 -98.86 41.31 0.05
CA MET A 1 -99.16 42.09 -1.18
C MET A 1 -97.87 42.05 -1.99
N PHE A 2 -97.60 41.21 -3.00
CA PHE A 2 -98.29 40.23 -3.86
C PHE A 2 -97.31 39.02 -4.00
N TYR A 3 -97.69 37.76 -3.76
CA TYR A 3 -98.11 36.72 -4.73
C TYR A 3 -97.34 36.64 -6.06
N ALA A 4 -96.65 35.50 -6.29
CA ALA A 4 -96.68 34.64 -7.50
C ALA A 4 -95.36 33.83 -7.59
N LEU A 5 -95.33 32.54 -7.25
CA LEU A 5 -95.83 31.34 -7.96
C LEU A 5 -94.75 30.62 -8.78
N HIS A 6 -94.45 29.43 -8.26
CA HIS A 6 -93.94 28.20 -8.89
C HIS A 6 -93.62 28.19 -10.38
N ARG A 7 -92.44 27.61 -10.69
CA ARG A 7 -92.30 26.67 -11.80
C ARG A 7 -91.31 25.56 -11.45
N GLU A 8 -91.86 24.40 -11.09
CA GLU A 8 -91.20 23.09 -11.09
C GLU A 8 -91.00 22.59 -12.53
N ARG A 9 -89.86 21.94 -12.83
CA ARG A 9 -89.61 20.97 -13.94
C ARG A 9 -88.21 20.31 -13.75
N PRO A 10 -87.95 19.11 -14.29
CA PRO A 10 -87.65 17.93 -13.46
C PRO A 10 -86.23 17.39 -13.56
N VAL A 11 -85.96 16.49 -12.62
CA VAL A 11 -84.92 15.45 -12.50
C VAL A 11 -84.22 15.04 -13.79
N SER A 12 -82.88 15.13 -13.81
CA SER A 12 -82.04 14.19 -14.55
C SER A 12 -80.99 13.59 -13.63
N LEU A 13 -81.26 12.36 -13.18
CA LEU A 13 -80.28 11.43 -12.63
C LEU A 13 -79.30 11.06 -13.76
N SER A 14 -78.06 11.50 -13.68
CA SER A 14 -76.95 10.94 -14.45
C SER A 14 -75.94 10.33 -13.49
N LEU A 15 -76.26 9.10 -13.10
CA LEU A 15 -75.37 8.12 -12.50
C LEU A 15 -74.22 7.84 -13.47
N TRP A 16 -73.03 8.39 -13.22
CA TRP A 16 -71.80 7.95 -13.87
C TRP A 16 -70.68 7.79 -12.84
N LEU A 17 -70.31 6.52 -12.67
CA LEU A 17 -68.98 6.00 -12.39
C LEU A 17 -68.29 6.38 -11.07
N VAL A 18 -68.36 5.42 -10.14
CA VAL A 18 -67.27 5.06 -9.22
C VAL A 18 -65.99 4.80 -10.03
N VAL A 19 -65.00 5.70 -9.99
CA VAL A 19 -63.60 5.37 -10.29
C VAL A 19 -62.68 6.28 -9.47
N GLY A 20 -61.85 5.66 -8.63
CA GLY A 20 -60.47 6.12 -8.45
C GLY A 20 -60.15 6.99 -7.24
N ILE A 21 -60.23 6.42 -6.04
CA ILE A 21 -59.19 6.68 -5.04
C ILE A 21 -57.88 6.15 -5.63
N THR A 22 -57.06 7.02 -6.22
CA THR A 22 -55.64 6.75 -6.45
C THR A 22 -54.85 7.99 -6.09
N LEU A 23 -54.56 8.04 -4.79
CA LEU A 23 -53.39 8.63 -4.17
C LEU A 23 -52.15 8.43 -5.06
N ILE A 24 -51.86 9.37 -5.96
CA ILE A 24 -50.54 9.45 -6.61
C ILE A 24 -49.63 10.17 -5.61
N SER A 25 -49.19 9.40 -4.62
CA SER A 25 -47.97 9.69 -3.88
C SER A 25 -46.84 9.62 -4.90
N LEU A 26 -46.53 10.76 -5.52
CA LEU A 26 -45.31 10.94 -6.31
C LEU A 26 -44.15 10.85 -5.30
N LEU A 27 -43.75 9.63 -4.98
CA LEU A 27 -42.47 9.32 -4.39
C LEU A 27 -41.44 9.78 -5.43
N PHE A 28 -40.99 11.03 -5.29
CA PHE A 28 -39.70 11.44 -5.81
C PHE A 28 -38.66 10.60 -5.06
N SER A 29 -38.46 9.38 -5.52
CA SER A 29 -37.21 8.66 -5.33
C SER A 29 -36.16 9.52 -6.03
N VAL A 30 -35.58 10.48 -5.31
CA VAL A 30 -34.30 11.06 -5.69
C VAL A 30 -33.34 9.89 -5.62
N GLY A 31 -33.21 9.17 -6.73
CA GLY A 31 -32.17 8.17 -6.89
C GLY A 31 -30.86 8.93 -6.72
N SER A 32 -30.20 8.76 -5.58
CA SER A 32 -28.81 9.13 -5.45
C SER A 32 -28.07 8.23 -6.43
N SER A 33 -27.84 8.72 -7.65
CA SER A 33 -26.99 8.03 -8.60
C SER A 33 -25.63 7.91 -7.94
N ALA A 34 -25.09 6.69 -7.85
CA ALA A 34 -23.69 6.53 -7.52
C ALA A 34 -22.88 7.40 -8.50
N ALA A 35 -22.01 8.25 -7.96
CA ALA A 35 -21.14 9.08 -8.76
C ALA A 35 -19.78 8.40 -8.83
N SER A 36 -19.31 8.17 -10.05
CA SER A 36 -17.98 7.66 -10.31
C SER A 36 -16.94 8.61 -9.70
N THR A 37 -16.09 8.07 -8.84
CA THR A 37 -15.13 8.83 -8.05
C THR A 37 -13.75 8.23 -8.23
N ASP A 38 -12.92 8.87 -9.06
CA ASP A 38 -11.60 8.34 -9.39
C ASP A 38 -10.62 8.53 -8.24
N LEU A 39 -9.81 7.49 -8.00
CA LEU A 39 -8.77 7.47 -7.00
C LEU A 39 -7.50 6.90 -7.59
N LYS A 40 -6.38 7.60 -7.36
CA LYS A 40 -5.03 7.11 -7.69
C LYS A 40 -4.23 6.95 -6.39
N VAL A 41 -3.65 5.76 -6.23
CA VAL A 41 -2.83 5.36 -5.08
C VAL A 41 -1.41 5.07 -5.56
N LEU A 42 -0.43 5.59 -4.83
CA LEU A 42 0.99 5.32 -5.03
C LEU A 42 1.61 4.98 -3.68
N VAL A 43 2.72 4.25 -3.71
CA VAL A 43 3.55 4.03 -2.52
C VAL A 43 4.98 4.46 -2.79
N ARG A 44 5.50 5.29 -1.90
CA ARG A 44 6.88 5.73 -1.89
C ARG A 44 7.62 5.03 -0.75
N ALA A 45 8.79 4.48 -1.05
CA ALA A 45 9.69 3.99 -0.03
C ALA A 45 10.22 5.16 0.81
N ASP A 46 10.31 4.99 2.12
CA ASP A 46 10.80 6.05 3.00
C ASP A 46 12.24 6.42 2.68
N ASP A 47 12.47 7.74 2.56
CA ASP A 47 13.69 8.34 2.06
C ASP A 47 14.20 7.75 0.73
N ALA A 48 13.26 7.28 -0.10
CA ALA A 48 13.60 6.71 -1.40
C ALA A 48 12.54 7.01 -2.47
N LYS A 49 12.45 6.13 -3.48
CA LYS A 49 11.62 6.32 -4.68
C LYS A 49 10.29 5.56 -4.60
N TYR A 50 9.45 5.69 -5.63
CA TYR A 50 8.22 4.90 -5.70
C TYR A 50 8.52 3.41 -5.84
N ILE A 51 7.72 2.59 -5.18
CA ILE A 51 7.82 1.14 -5.23
C ILE A 51 6.96 0.65 -6.39
N GLY A 52 7.57 -0.10 -7.31
CA GLY A 52 6.95 -0.46 -8.58
C GLY A 52 7.34 -1.85 -9.05
N SER A 53 7.25 -2.08 -10.37
CA SER A 53 7.39 -3.41 -10.97
C SER A 53 8.77 -4.05 -10.80
N GLY A 54 9.81 -3.27 -10.47
CA GLY A 54 11.16 -3.81 -10.25
C GLY A 54 11.29 -4.73 -9.03
N VAL A 55 10.28 -4.75 -8.15
CA VAL A 55 10.19 -5.62 -6.97
C VAL A 55 8.88 -6.41 -6.94
N GLY A 56 8.26 -6.62 -8.12
CA GLY A 56 6.98 -7.31 -8.28
C GLY A 56 5.74 -6.45 -8.10
N GLY A 57 5.89 -5.17 -7.71
CA GLY A 57 4.77 -4.29 -7.40
C GLY A 57 4.22 -4.48 -5.99
N LEU A 58 3.02 -3.95 -5.73
CA LEU A 58 2.35 -4.02 -4.42
C LEU A 58 0.88 -4.34 -4.58
N ASN A 59 0.33 -5.21 -3.74
CA ASN A 59 -1.12 -5.44 -3.67
C ASN A 59 -1.80 -4.27 -2.98
N VAL A 60 -2.93 -3.81 -3.52
CA VAL A 60 -3.78 -2.76 -2.93
C VAL A 60 -5.18 -3.31 -2.71
N THR A 61 -5.77 -2.98 -1.56
CA THR A 61 -7.18 -3.19 -1.28
C THR A 61 -7.80 -1.90 -0.76
N ILE A 62 -9.05 -1.65 -1.13
CA ILE A 62 -9.80 -0.46 -0.73
C ILE A 62 -11.14 -0.91 -0.20
N LYS A 63 -11.45 -0.56 1.05
CA LYS A 63 -12.67 -1.01 1.74
C LYS A 63 -13.44 0.16 2.33
N ASP A 64 -14.77 0.06 2.35
CA ASP A 64 -15.60 0.90 3.21
C ASP A 64 -15.36 0.47 4.66
N THR A 65 -14.94 1.42 5.50
CA THR A 65 -14.58 1.13 6.90
C THR A 65 -15.77 0.93 7.84
N VAL A 66 -16.98 1.28 7.40
CA VAL A 66 -18.23 1.12 8.15
C VAL A 66 -18.88 -0.21 7.81
N THR A 67 -18.97 -0.55 6.52
CA THR A 67 -19.63 -1.78 6.06
C THR A 67 -18.67 -2.96 5.94
N GLY A 68 -17.36 -2.70 5.81
CA GLY A 68 -16.35 -3.71 5.49
C GLY A 68 -16.34 -4.14 4.02
N GLU A 69 -17.19 -3.54 3.18
CA GLU A 69 -17.30 -3.86 1.75
C GLU A 69 -15.99 -3.58 1.02
N LEU A 70 -15.53 -4.54 0.21
CA LEU A 70 -14.40 -4.34 -0.70
C LEU A 70 -14.87 -3.52 -1.90
N LEU A 71 -14.43 -2.27 -1.97
CA LEU A 71 -14.78 -1.34 -3.03
C LEU A 71 -13.92 -1.52 -4.27
N SER A 72 -12.63 -1.85 -4.10
CA SER A 72 -11.70 -2.09 -5.19
C SER A 72 -10.43 -2.80 -4.70
N HIS A 73 -9.74 -3.48 -5.61
CA HIS A 73 -8.44 -4.08 -5.35
C HIS A 73 -7.61 -4.17 -6.64
N GLY A 74 -6.30 -4.37 -6.50
CA GLY A 74 -5.41 -4.55 -7.64
C GLY A 74 -3.95 -4.50 -7.26
N VAL A 75 -3.09 -4.17 -8.23
CA VAL A 75 -1.64 -4.12 -8.06
C VAL A 75 -1.13 -2.75 -8.47
N ILE A 76 -0.30 -2.12 -7.62
CA ILE A 76 0.54 -0.98 -8.00
C ILE A 76 1.69 -1.50 -8.85
N SER A 77 1.79 -1.00 -10.07
CA SER A 77 2.81 -1.36 -11.05
C SER A 77 3.26 -0.11 -11.82
N GLY A 78 4.44 -0.19 -12.44
CA GLY A 78 5.08 0.92 -13.15
C GLY A 78 6.50 1.22 -12.66
N GLY A 79 7.02 2.39 -13.05
CA GLY A 79 8.38 2.82 -12.74
C GLY A 79 8.57 3.35 -11.32
N THR A 80 9.79 3.73 -10.98
CA THR A 80 10.14 4.29 -9.67
C THR A 80 10.01 5.83 -9.61
N GLY A 81 9.56 6.46 -10.71
CA GLY A 81 9.51 7.91 -10.86
C GLY A 81 10.86 8.52 -11.25
N ASP A 82 10.89 9.85 -11.35
CA ASP A 82 12.10 10.61 -11.71
C ASP A 82 13.03 10.81 -10.50
N THR A 83 14.21 10.19 -10.55
CA THR A 83 15.21 10.26 -9.48
C THR A 83 15.62 11.69 -9.13
N THR A 84 15.78 12.59 -10.11
CA THR A 84 16.24 13.95 -9.85
C THR A 84 15.17 14.77 -9.14
N ALA A 85 13.92 14.65 -9.58
CA ALA A 85 12.78 15.31 -8.97
C ALA A 85 12.55 14.82 -7.53
N LEU A 86 12.72 13.51 -7.30
CA LEU A 86 12.45 12.90 -6.00
C LEU A 86 13.57 13.12 -4.98
N MET A 87 14.82 12.99 -5.39
CA MET A 87 15.94 12.89 -4.44
C MET A 87 16.85 14.13 -4.41
N LYS A 88 16.85 14.97 -5.45
CA LYS A 88 17.81 16.09 -5.55
C LYS A 88 17.18 17.47 -5.46
N LYS A 89 15.90 17.61 -5.83
CA LYS A 89 15.19 18.89 -5.80
C LYS A 89 14.46 19.07 -4.47
N SER A 90 14.47 20.28 -3.91
CA SER A 90 13.65 20.62 -2.75
C SER A 90 12.16 20.53 -3.07
N HIS A 91 11.36 20.05 -2.11
CA HIS A 91 9.91 19.92 -2.26
C HIS A 91 9.18 21.02 -1.49
N SER A 92 8.15 21.58 -2.11
CA SER A 92 7.26 22.53 -1.43
C SER A 92 6.23 21.79 -0.58
N ARG A 93 5.76 22.45 0.47
CA ARG A 93 4.72 21.90 1.36
C ARG A 93 3.52 21.41 0.56
N GLY A 94 3.07 20.19 0.85
CA GLY A 94 1.88 19.59 0.24
C GLY A 94 2.08 19.09 -1.20
N ARG A 95 3.32 19.07 -1.70
CA ARG A 95 3.63 18.62 -3.07
C ARG A 95 4.73 17.56 -3.02
N SER A 96 4.32 16.29 -3.01
CA SER A 96 5.22 15.19 -3.34
C SER A 96 5.36 15.10 -4.87
N PRO A 97 6.57 15.03 -5.43
CA PRO A 97 6.73 14.89 -6.88
C PRO A 97 6.13 13.57 -7.37
N VAL A 98 5.35 13.63 -8.44
CA VAL A 98 4.84 12.46 -9.19
C VAL A 98 5.42 12.42 -10.61
N ALA A 99 6.59 13.03 -10.80
CA ALA A 99 7.26 13.09 -12.10
C ALA A 99 7.89 11.73 -12.48
N GLY A 100 8.05 11.49 -13.78
CA GLY A 100 8.72 10.30 -14.30
C GLY A 100 7.90 9.01 -14.25
N ASP A 101 6.57 9.14 -14.34
CA ASP A 101 5.60 8.03 -14.38
C ASP A 101 5.78 7.00 -13.23
N PRO A 102 5.57 7.44 -11.99
CA PRO A 102 5.69 6.56 -10.84
C PRO A 102 4.60 5.49 -10.83
N ALA A 103 4.96 4.31 -10.33
CA ALA A 103 4.05 3.19 -10.17
C ALA A 103 2.80 3.60 -9.40
N SER A 104 1.64 3.15 -9.89
CA SER A 104 0.37 3.52 -9.30
C SER A 104 -0.71 2.47 -9.52
N PHE A 105 -1.76 2.56 -8.71
CA PHE A 105 -3.02 1.87 -8.91
C PHE A 105 -4.12 2.92 -9.03
N GLN A 106 -4.90 2.86 -10.10
CA GLN A 106 -5.99 3.79 -10.36
C GLN A 106 -7.29 3.04 -10.54
N THR A 107 -8.35 3.53 -9.91
CA THR A 107 -9.67 2.90 -9.92
C THR A 107 -10.78 3.95 -9.82
N ALA A 108 -11.97 3.61 -10.29
CA ALA A 108 -13.18 4.40 -10.15
C ALA A 108 -14.07 3.77 -9.08
N LEU A 109 -14.40 4.53 -8.03
CA LEU A 109 -15.29 4.09 -6.95
C LEU A 109 -16.69 4.63 -7.19
N GLU A 110 -17.69 3.75 -7.22
CA GLU A 110 -19.10 4.14 -7.37
C GLU A 110 -19.70 4.46 -5.99
N LEU A 111 -19.66 5.73 -5.59
CA LEU A 111 -20.06 6.17 -4.25
C LEU A 111 -21.40 6.91 -4.28
N GLN A 112 -22.30 6.56 -3.36
CA GLN A 112 -23.64 7.19 -3.25
C GLN A 112 -23.70 8.32 -2.22
N ARG A 113 -22.74 8.36 -1.29
CA ARG A 113 -22.63 9.33 -0.19
C ARG A 113 -21.16 9.47 0.21
N PRO A 114 -20.80 10.48 1.02
CA PRO A 114 -19.48 10.53 1.64
C PRO A 114 -19.16 9.20 2.34
N THR A 115 -18.07 8.56 1.94
CA THR A 115 -17.67 7.23 2.42
C THR A 115 -16.28 7.29 3.00
N ARG A 116 -16.11 6.77 4.22
CA ARG A 116 -14.79 6.61 4.85
C ARG A 116 -14.18 5.30 4.38
N ILE A 117 -13.11 5.38 3.59
CA ILE A 117 -12.42 4.22 3.04
C ILE A 117 -11.11 3.96 3.78
N GLU A 118 -10.73 2.68 3.87
CA GLU A 118 -9.37 2.25 4.19
C GLU A 118 -8.69 1.80 2.90
N ILE A 119 -7.48 2.29 2.67
CA ILE A 119 -6.57 1.82 1.63
C ILE A 119 -5.48 1.03 2.34
N SER A 120 -5.38 -0.26 2.09
CA SER A 120 -4.33 -1.13 2.63
C SER A 120 -3.45 -1.61 1.48
N VAL A 121 -2.14 -1.46 1.63
CA VAL A 121 -1.15 -1.85 0.63
C VAL A 121 -0.13 -2.79 1.24
N SER A 122 0.23 -3.87 0.53
CA SER A 122 1.20 -4.87 0.98
C SER A 122 2.14 -5.32 -0.13
N GLY A 123 3.38 -5.64 0.22
CA GLY A 123 4.44 -6.14 -0.66
C GLY A 123 5.81 -5.61 -0.21
N PRO A 124 6.87 -5.74 -1.03
CA PRO A 124 6.85 -6.07 -2.45
C PRO A 124 6.48 -7.53 -2.76
N LEU A 125 5.98 -7.78 -3.98
CA LEU A 125 5.43 -9.10 -4.35
C LEU A 125 6.50 -10.14 -4.76
N ASP A 126 7.66 -9.72 -5.26
CA ASP A 126 8.72 -10.66 -5.70
C ASP A 126 9.67 -11.08 -4.56
N VAL A 127 9.57 -10.43 -3.41
CA VAL A 127 10.47 -10.61 -2.25
C VAL A 127 9.65 -10.77 -0.98
N ALA A 128 8.88 -11.88 -0.92
CA ALA A 128 7.90 -12.12 0.14
C ALA A 128 8.48 -12.04 1.56
N GLN A 129 9.75 -12.40 1.75
CA GLN A 129 10.46 -12.30 3.04
C GLN A 129 10.63 -10.85 3.52
N SER A 130 10.62 -9.88 2.60
CA SER A 130 10.74 -8.44 2.89
C SER A 130 9.40 -7.72 2.76
N SER A 131 8.28 -8.46 2.71
CA SER A 131 6.94 -7.89 2.60
C SER A 131 6.58 -7.03 3.81
N GLN A 132 6.14 -5.82 3.54
CA GLN A 132 5.63 -4.84 4.49
C GLN A 132 4.16 -4.55 4.21
N SER A 133 3.51 -3.86 5.13
CA SER A 133 2.13 -3.38 4.94
C SER A 133 1.95 -1.99 5.51
N VAL A 134 1.24 -1.14 4.77
CA VAL A 134 0.86 0.21 5.20
C VAL A 134 -0.60 0.46 4.85
N SER A 135 -1.31 1.16 5.73
CA SER A 135 -2.67 1.57 5.45
C SER A 135 -2.95 2.99 5.87
N THR A 136 -3.98 3.57 5.26
CA THR A 136 -4.52 4.87 5.67
C THR A 136 -6.04 4.88 5.52
N THR A 137 -6.68 5.72 6.32
CA THR A 137 -8.12 5.97 6.23
C THR A 137 -8.36 7.39 5.78
N LEU A 138 -9.27 7.59 4.84
CA LEU A 138 -9.71 8.92 4.40
C LEU A 138 -11.18 8.94 4.00
N TRP A 139 -11.72 10.15 3.86
CA TRP A 139 -13.05 10.36 3.31
C TRP A 139 -12.98 10.57 1.80
N MET A 140 -13.82 9.85 1.07
CA MET A 140 -14.10 10.10 -0.34
C MET A 140 -15.50 10.71 -0.46
N ILE A 141 -15.60 11.77 -1.27
CA ILE A 141 -16.85 12.45 -1.57
C ILE A 141 -17.26 12.06 -3.00
N PRO A 142 -18.51 11.61 -3.24
CA PRO A 142 -18.99 11.26 -4.58
C PRO A 142 -18.68 12.35 -5.62
N GLY A 143 -18.07 11.96 -6.74
CA GLY A 143 -17.69 12.85 -7.84
C GLY A 143 -16.44 13.73 -7.59
N THR A 144 -15.80 13.61 -6.43
CA THR A 144 -14.55 14.33 -6.13
C THR A 144 -13.33 13.44 -6.42
N HIS A 145 -12.74 13.61 -7.60
CA HIS A 145 -11.61 12.82 -8.07
C HIS A 145 -10.31 13.13 -7.31
N ARG A 146 -9.47 12.10 -7.12
CA ARG A 146 -8.13 12.19 -6.51
C ARG A 146 -7.03 11.64 -7.45
N VAL A 147 -7.12 11.94 -8.73
CA VAL A 147 -6.09 11.56 -9.71
C VAL A 147 -4.93 12.56 -9.71
N GLU A 148 -5.24 13.86 -9.78
CA GLU A 148 -4.25 14.96 -9.80
C GLU A 148 -3.64 15.25 -8.41
N THR A 149 -4.33 14.86 -7.34
CA THR A 149 -3.84 14.91 -5.96
C THR A 149 -3.94 13.51 -5.34
N PRO A 150 -3.10 12.59 -5.80
CA PRO A 150 -3.20 11.18 -5.45
C PRO A 150 -2.93 10.94 -3.98
N VAL A 151 -3.34 9.77 -3.50
CA VAL A 151 -2.93 9.27 -2.19
C VAL A 151 -1.54 8.65 -2.34
N ILE A 152 -0.57 9.18 -1.60
CA ILE A 152 0.80 8.65 -1.55
C ILE A 152 1.03 8.11 -0.15
N LEU A 153 1.17 6.80 -0.06
CA LEU A 153 1.57 6.12 1.17
C LEU A 153 3.09 6.04 1.24
N HIS A 154 3.60 6.01 2.45
CA HIS A 154 5.01 5.96 2.79
C HIS A 154 5.28 4.62 3.45
N MET A 155 6.19 3.83 2.87
CA MET A 155 6.50 2.48 3.31
C MET A 155 7.97 2.39 3.70
N PRO A 156 8.28 2.15 4.98
CA PRO A 156 9.66 1.92 5.41
C PRO A 156 10.12 0.52 5.01
N GLY A 157 11.43 0.34 4.98
CA GLY A 157 12.05 -0.97 4.95
C GLY A 157 13.20 -1.11 3.95
N LEU A 158 13.85 -2.26 4.04
CA LEU A 158 14.90 -2.72 3.14
C LEU A 158 14.52 -4.11 2.64
N ILE A 159 15.00 -4.46 1.45
CA ILE A 159 15.03 -5.85 1.01
C ILE A 159 16.37 -6.41 1.42
N THR A 160 16.36 -7.42 2.28
CA THR A 160 17.54 -8.16 2.71
C THR A 160 17.37 -9.60 2.24
N ASP A 161 18.40 -10.14 1.58
CA ASP A 161 18.38 -11.50 1.05
C ASP A 161 19.75 -12.16 1.19
N LEU A 162 19.78 -13.49 1.19
CA LEU A 162 21.00 -14.27 1.25
C LEU A 162 21.48 -14.60 -0.18
N VAL A 163 22.66 -14.11 -0.55
CA VAL A 163 23.27 -14.42 -1.86
C VAL A 163 23.93 -15.79 -1.82
N SER A 164 24.78 -16.02 -0.82
CA SER A 164 25.49 -17.29 -0.68
C SER A 164 25.94 -17.50 0.77
N TYR A 165 26.22 -18.76 1.12
CA TYR A 165 26.85 -19.10 2.38
C TYR A 165 27.66 -20.40 2.24
N SER A 166 28.68 -20.57 3.07
CA SER A 166 29.42 -21.81 3.26
C SER A 166 29.62 -22.09 4.75
N LEU A 167 29.75 -23.36 5.09
CA LEU A 167 29.96 -23.81 6.45
C LEU A 167 31.13 -24.79 6.48
N GLU A 168 32.27 -24.34 7.00
CA GLU A 168 33.49 -25.13 7.06
C GLU A 168 34.09 -25.06 8.46
N ASN A 169 34.37 -26.22 9.06
CA ASN A 169 34.91 -26.32 10.42
C ASN A 169 34.10 -25.50 11.46
N ARG A 170 32.76 -25.45 11.33
CA ARG A 170 31.85 -24.60 12.13
C ARG A 170 32.11 -23.09 12.01
N THR A 171 32.68 -22.65 10.90
CA THR A 171 32.73 -21.24 10.52
C THR A 171 31.72 -21.06 9.40
N LEU A 172 30.69 -20.25 9.66
CA LEU A 172 29.71 -19.84 8.68
C LEU A 172 30.24 -18.57 8.02
N SER A 173 30.47 -18.62 6.71
CA SER A 173 30.77 -17.45 5.88
C SER A 173 29.57 -17.18 4.99
N LEU A 174 29.15 -15.93 4.83
CA LEU A 174 28.02 -15.59 3.97
C LEU A 174 28.16 -14.22 3.30
N THR A 175 27.40 -14.07 2.23
CA THR A 175 27.14 -12.81 1.55
C THR A 175 25.64 -12.57 1.51
N ALA A 176 25.23 -11.38 1.91
CA ALA A 176 23.86 -10.89 1.84
C ALA A 176 23.77 -9.76 0.81
N SER A 177 22.59 -9.61 0.21
CA SER A 177 22.24 -8.47 -0.64
C SER A 177 21.26 -7.59 0.12
N VAL A 178 21.49 -6.28 0.11
CA VAL A 178 20.63 -5.28 0.74
C VAL A 178 20.30 -4.17 -0.26
N THR A 179 19.01 -3.87 -0.41
CA THR A 179 18.53 -2.72 -1.19
C THR A 179 17.47 -1.96 -0.40
N MET A 180 17.17 -0.72 -0.80
CA MET A 180 15.96 -0.04 -0.32
C MET A 180 14.72 -0.84 -0.72
N ILE A 181 13.59 -0.75 0.01
CA ILE A 181 12.38 -1.53 -0.32
C ILE A 181 11.81 -1.26 -1.73
N CYS A 182 12.20 -0.16 -2.39
CA CYS A 182 11.94 0.10 -3.80
C CYS A 182 12.82 -0.70 -4.79
N GLY A 183 13.74 -1.53 -4.31
CA GLY A 183 14.81 -2.17 -5.09
C GLY A 183 15.93 -1.20 -5.48
N CYS A 184 15.98 -0.02 -4.86
CA CYS A 184 16.99 0.99 -5.19
C CYS A 184 18.35 0.59 -4.60
N PRO A 185 19.45 0.71 -5.38
CA PRO A 185 20.73 0.13 -5.00
C PRO A 185 21.42 0.92 -3.88
N ILE A 186 22.14 0.18 -3.04
CA ILE A 186 23.06 0.69 -2.01
C ILE A 186 24.48 0.55 -2.56
N THR A 187 25.21 1.67 -2.65
CA THR A 187 26.54 1.73 -3.29
C THR A 187 27.48 2.63 -2.50
N ALA A 188 28.79 2.47 -2.64
CA ALA A 188 29.74 3.42 -2.06
C ALA A 188 29.53 4.84 -2.66
N GLY A 189 29.30 5.84 -1.81
CA GLY A 189 29.11 7.24 -2.24
C GLY A 189 27.86 7.49 -3.09
N GLY A 190 26.90 6.56 -3.08
CA GLY A 190 25.65 6.65 -3.84
C GLY A 190 24.61 7.60 -3.23
N LEU A 191 23.40 7.59 -3.80
CA LEU A 191 22.25 8.27 -3.16
C LEU A 191 21.85 7.60 -1.84
N TRP A 192 22.06 6.30 -1.75
CA TRP A 192 21.98 5.51 -0.52
C TRP A 192 23.38 4.93 -0.31
N ASP A 193 24.20 5.65 0.46
CA ASP A 193 25.60 5.30 0.67
C ASP A 193 25.69 4.08 1.59
N ALA A 194 26.45 3.06 1.17
CA ALA A 194 26.67 1.84 1.95
C ALA A 194 27.16 2.11 3.39
N ALA A 195 27.88 3.22 3.61
CA ALA A 195 28.35 3.61 4.94
C ALA A 195 27.22 3.95 5.93
N GLU A 196 26.00 4.20 5.46
CA GLU A 196 24.83 4.48 6.31
C GLU A 196 24.11 3.21 6.79
N PHE A 197 24.50 2.04 6.28
CA PHE A 197 23.85 0.78 6.53
C PHE A 197 24.71 -0.13 7.40
N VAL A 198 24.04 -0.82 8.31
CA VAL A 198 24.65 -1.87 9.13
C VAL A 198 23.97 -3.17 8.78
N ALA A 199 24.75 -4.20 8.44
CA ALA A 199 24.27 -5.56 8.20
C ALA A 199 24.90 -6.53 9.19
N VAL A 200 24.11 -7.47 9.70
CA VAL A 200 24.51 -8.41 10.76
C VAL A 200 23.91 -9.77 10.49
N VAL A 201 24.68 -10.83 10.78
CA VAL A 201 24.17 -12.19 10.90
C VAL A 201 24.04 -12.55 12.38
N GLN A 202 22.93 -13.18 12.73
CA GLN A 202 22.66 -13.75 14.05
C GLN A 202 22.25 -15.21 13.91
N LEU A 203 22.64 -16.03 14.87
CA LEU A 203 22.18 -17.41 15.00
C LEU A 203 21.38 -17.56 16.29
N TYR A 204 20.21 -18.17 16.16
CA TYR A 204 19.35 -18.54 17.27
C TYR A 204 19.23 -20.06 17.37
N GLN A 205 19.08 -20.57 18.59
CA GLN A 205 18.76 -21.98 18.84
C GLN A 205 17.65 -22.02 19.88
N ASP A 206 16.55 -22.71 19.58
CA ASP A 206 15.35 -22.77 20.43
C ASP A 206 14.82 -21.37 20.86
N GLY A 207 15.01 -20.37 19.98
CA GLY A 207 14.61 -18.98 20.22
C GLY A 207 15.61 -18.15 21.04
N GLU A 208 16.68 -18.75 21.54
CA GLU A 208 17.75 -18.04 22.26
C GLU A 208 18.83 -17.54 21.30
N HIS A 209 19.27 -16.30 21.47
CA HIS A 209 20.37 -15.72 20.70
C HIS A 209 21.71 -16.36 21.11
N ILE A 210 22.39 -16.99 20.16
CA ILE A 210 23.62 -17.74 20.42
C ILE A 210 24.86 -16.90 20.09
N VAL A 211 24.92 -16.33 18.89
CA VAL A 211 26.08 -15.60 18.40
C VAL A 211 25.69 -14.66 17.26
N GLU A 212 26.39 -13.54 17.14
CA GLU A 212 26.26 -12.62 16.01
C GLU A 212 27.62 -12.13 15.48
N ALA A 213 27.63 -11.63 14.25
CA ALA A 213 28.79 -11.00 13.63
C ALA A 213 28.36 -9.95 12.59
N PRO A 214 29.15 -8.87 12.41
CA PRO A 214 28.89 -7.88 11.37
C PRO A 214 29.13 -8.47 9.97
N LEU A 215 28.39 -7.96 9.00
CA LEU A 215 28.63 -8.13 7.58
C LEU A 215 29.09 -6.79 7.00
N GLU A 216 30.29 -6.76 6.43
CA GLU A 216 30.91 -5.55 5.89
C GLU A 216 30.59 -5.39 4.41
N PHE A 217 30.42 -4.15 3.95
CA PHE A 217 30.22 -3.87 2.54
C PHE A 217 31.41 -4.38 1.71
N THR A 218 31.14 -5.16 0.65
CA THR A 218 32.20 -5.84 -0.11
C THR A 218 32.91 -4.93 -1.11
N GLY A 219 32.31 -3.78 -1.43
CA GLY A 219 32.70 -2.92 -2.54
C GLY A 219 31.83 -3.11 -3.79
N ASN A 220 31.06 -4.20 -3.88
CA ASN A 220 30.07 -4.42 -4.93
C ASN A 220 28.71 -3.89 -4.49
N ASP A 221 27.93 -3.36 -5.43
CA ASP A 221 26.58 -2.85 -5.17
C ASP A 221 25.74 -3.86 -4.37
N ASN A 222 25.10 -3.38 -3.30
CA ASN A 222 24.19 -4.11 -2.42
C ASN A 222 24.83 -5.24 -1.57
N GLU A 223 26.09 -5.60 -1.78
CA GLU A 223 26.67 -6.79 -1.16
C GLU A 223 27.35 -6.51 0.19
N PHE A 224 26.98 -7.29 1.20
CA PHE A 224 27.58 -7.29 2.53
C PHE A 224 28.01 -8.72 2.89
N ALA A 225 29.25 -8.90 3.37
CA ALA A 225 29.78 -10.22 3.66
C ALA A 225 30.54 -10.29 4.99
N GLY A 226 30.56 -11.47 5.57
CA GLY A 226 31.23 -11.70 6.85
C GLY A 226 31.28 -13.18 7.21
N SER A 227 31.87 -13.47 8.35
CA SER A 227 31.95 -14.83 8.87
C SER A 227 31.79 -14.86 10.38
N ILE A 228 31.24 -15.96 10.88
CA ILE A 228 30.92 -16.17 12.27
C ILE A 228 31.24 -17.60 12.69
N LYS A 229 31.84 -17.75 13.87
CA LYS A 229 32.10 -19.07 14.45
C LYS A 229 30.85 -19.58 15.13
N VAL A 230 30.35 -20.73 14.71
CA VAL A 230 29.22 -21.40 15.38
C VAL A 230 29.76 -22.15 16.62
N PRO A 231 29.19 -21.90 17.83
CA PRO A 231 29.68 -22.51 19.06
C PRO A 231 29.52 -24.03 19.12
N ASP A 232 28.44 -24.56 18.55
CA ASP A 232 28.06 -25.97 18.65
C ASP A 232 27.48 -26.50 17.33
N ALA A 233 27.45 -27.83 17.18
CA ALA A 233 26.69 -28.48 16.12
C ALA A 233 25.21 -28.56 16.52
N GLY A 234 24.31 -28.53 15.54
CA GLY A 234 22.88 -28.51 15.80
C GLY A 234 22.05 -27.83 14.72
N ASP A 235 20.79 -27.62 15.03
CA ASP A 235 19.84 -26.84 14.23
C ASP A 235 19.79 -25.41 14.77
N PHE A 236 19.89 -24.43 13.88
CA PHE A 236 19.85 -23.01 14.19
C PHE A 236 18.86 -22.29 13.26
N ASP A 237 18.32 -21.18 13.74
CA ASP A 237 17.67 -20.18 12.90
C ASP A 237 18.69 -19.08 12.60
N MET A 238 19.08 -18.98 11.33
CA MET A 238 19.93 -17.90 10.85
C MET A 238 19.07 -16.70 10.48
N VAL A 239 19.36 -15.57 11.12
CA VAL A 239 18.73 -14.28 10.85
C VAL A 239 19.80 -13.35 10.30
N VAL A 240 19.59 -12.84 9.10
CA VAL A 240 20.38 -11.75 8.53
C VAL A 240 19.52 -10.50 8.53
N TYR A 241 19.95 -9.43 9.15
CA TYR A 241 19.24 -8.17 9.11
C TYR A 241 20.13 -7.04 8.64
N ALA A 242 19.50 -6.01 8.08
CA ALA A 242 20.14 -4.75 7.79
C ALA A 242 19.29 -3.58 8.31
N TYR A 243 19.93 -2.48 8.66
CA TYR A 243 19.24 -1.24 8.97
C TYR A 243 20.01 0.00 8.50
N GLN A 244 19.27 1.03 8.11
CA GLN A 244 19.80 2.34 7.74
C GLN A 244 19.75 3.28 8.95
N GLN A 245 20.89 3.85 9.35
CA GLN A 245 21.03 4.56 10.62
C GLN A 245 20.22 5.86 10.71
N ASN A 246 20.06 6.58 9.61
CA ASN A 246 19.44 7.91 9.55
C ASN A 246 17.90 7.88 9.42
N THR A 247 17.33 6.83 8.83
CA THR A 247 15.88 6.71 8.59
C THR A 247 15.22 5.65 9.47
N GLY A 248 16.00 4.69 9.98
CA GLY A 248 15.46 3.52 10.66
C GLY A 248 14.83 2.49 9.71
N ASN A 249 15.06 2.58 8.39
CA ASN A 249 14.66 1.54 7.46
C ASN A 249 15.35 0.21 7.83
N THR A 250 14.59 -0.87 7.94
CA THR A 250 15.09 -2.20 8.32
C THR A 250 14.67 -3.27 7.31
N GLY A 251 15.51 -4.28 7.11
CA GLY A 251 15.19 -5.49 6.36
C GLY A 251 15.70 -6.73 7.07
N VAL A 252 15.01 -7.84 6.93
CA VAL A 252 15.35 -9.11 7.58
C VAL A 252 15.17 -10.26 6.58
N TYR A 253 16.11 -11.18 6.60
CA TYR A 253 16.06 -12.49 5.96
C TYR A 253 16.24 -13.56 7.04
N GLN A 254 15.45 -14.62 7.01
CA GLN A 254 15.52 -15.71 7.99
C GLN A 254 15.48 -17.07 7.30
N ARG A 255 16.24 -18.02 7.83
CA ARG A 255 16.13 -19.42 7.42
C ARG A 255 16.72 -20.41 8.44
N PRO A 256 16.27 -21.66 8.42
CA PRO A 256 16.94 -22.74 9.14
C PRO A 256 18.35 -23.02 8.59
N LEU A 257 19.26 -23.38 9.49
CA LEU A 257 20.65 -23.75 9.23
C LEU A 257 21.01 -24.99 10.07
N ARG A 258 21.45 -26.05 9.41
CA ARG A 258 22.02 -27.24 10.08
C ARG A 258 23.55 -27.14 10.12
N VAL A 259 24.13 -27.33 11.29
CA VAL A 259 25.58 -27.42 11.52
C VAL A 259 25.92 -28.83 12.00
N ASN A 260 26.86 -29.48 11.32
CA ASN A 260 27.33 -30.85 11.62
C ASN A 260 28.64 -30.85 12.41
#